data_AF-A0A843FXU5-F1
#
_entry.id   AF-A0A843FXU5-F1
#
_cell.length_a   1.000
_cell.length_b   1.000
_cell.length_c   1.000
_cell.angle_alpha   90.00
_cell.angle_beta   90.00
_cell.angle_gamma   90.00
#
_symmetry.space_group_name_H-M   'P 1'
#
loop_
_entity.id
_entity.type
_entity.pdbx_description
1 polymer ?
#
loop_
_entity_poly.entity_id
_entity_poly.type
_entity_poly.pdbx_seq_one_letter_code
_entity_poly.pdbx_strand_id
1 'polypeptide(L)'
;MAIFSAKNAGLAFMIVAVLNVIAAILMIVLKVVNEDDYANGLVYFIILAVGTLICACLYFTYGQKVRSGAIDRKIDILATYVKIVGIATIIDGLFTAVALIVDGADIGAALVGAVVAIIIGLIILFIASKINDGKQTIGDKLIWIILLIVFVIMILVSVAEAVLGAITIIGLIDGICGIIIYSFMVLLLIDEEVKSEMGI
;
A
#
# COMPACT_ATOMS: atom_id res chain seq x y z
N MET A 1 -17.54 -4.70 21.20
CA MET A 1 -16.16 -5.16 20.94
C MET A 1 -15.37 -3.97 20.38
N ALA A 2 -14.62 -3.27 21.21
CA ALA A 2 -13.97 -1.98 20.88
C ALA A 2 -12.51 -2.17 20.41
N ILE A 3 -12.30 -3.06 19.43
CA ILE A 3 -10.95 -3.34 18.90
C ILE A 3 -10.54 -2.28 17.86
N PHE A 4 -11.54 -1.65 17.22
CA PHE A 4 -11.33 -0.63 16.20
C PHE A 4 -11.50 0.79 16.77
N SER A 5 -10.44 1.60 16.68
CA SER A 5 -10.52 3.06 16.87
C SER A 5 -9.75 3.73 15.74
N ALA A 6 -10.19 4.92 15.30
CA ALA A 6 -9.47 5.73 14.32
C ALA A 6 -8.00 5.93 14.73
N LYS A 7 -7.74 6.08 16.02
CA LYS A 7 -6.39 6.16 16.59
C LYS A 7 -5.53 4.94 16.29
N ASN A 8 -6.10 3.73 16.35
CA ASN A 8 -5.40 2.48 16.02
C ASN A 8 -5.16 2.35 14.51
N ALA A 9 -6.14 2.72 13.68
CA ALA A 9 -5.97 2.73 12.22
C ALA A 9 -4.88 3.73 11.79
N GLY A 10 -4.91 4.95 12.32
CA GLY A 10 -3.87 5.96 12.09
C GLY A 10 -2.49 5.51 12.59
N LEU A 11 -2.43 4.81 13.72
CA LEU A 11 -1.17 4.20 14.20
C LEU A 11 -0.65 3.13 13.24
N ALA A 12 -1.51 2.26 12.69
CA ALA A 12 -1.12 1.24 11.73
C ALA A 12 -0.47 1.87 10.47
N PHE A 13 -1.08 2.93 9.94
CA PHE A 13 -0.50 3.71 8.85
C PHE A 13 0.88 4.29 9.17
N MET A 14 1.04 4.84 10.37
CA MET A 14 2.32 5.39 10.79
C MET A 14 3.39 4.31 10.98
N ILE A 15 3.02 3.14 11.51
CA ILE A 15 3.93 1.99 11.62
C ILE A 15 4.42 1.58 10.23
N VAL A 16 3.52 1.46 9.26
CA VAL A 16 3.85 1.11 7.88
C VAL A 16 4.74 2.16 7.23
N ALA A 17 4.51 3.45 7.52
CA ALA A 17 5.39 4.51 7.04
C ALA A 17 6.81 4.36 7.59
N VAL A 18 6.96 4.11 8.89
CA VAL A 18 8.28 3.89 9.51
C VAL A 18 8.96 2.65 8.90
N LEU A 19 8.22 1.57 8.71
CA LEU A 19 8.72 0.35 8.10
C LEU A 19 9.17 0.56 6.65
N ASN A 20 8.43 1.35 5.85
CA ASN A 20 8.85 1.74 4.50
C ASN A 20 10.13 2.61 4.52
N VAL A 21 10.30 3.51 5.50
CA VAL A 21 11.56 4.27 5.65
C VAL A 21 12.72 3.31 5.93
N ILE A 22 12.53 2.34 6.81
CA ILE A 22 13.55 1.32 7.11
C ILE A 22 13.85 0.50 5.86
N ALA A 23 12.84 0.04 5.11
CA ALA A 23 13.01 -0.69 3.86
C ALA A 23 13.82 0.10 2.83
N ALA A 24 13.50 1.38 2.62
CA ALA A 24 14.24 2.25 1.70
C ALA A 24 15.72 2.42 2.09
N ILE A 25 16.02 2.58 3.39
CA ILE A 25 17.40 2.65 3.88
C ILE A 25 18.12 1.32 3.64
N LEU A 26 17.48 0.19 3.95
CA LEU A 26 18.05 -1.14 3.77
C LEU A 26 18.33 -1.45 2.30
N MET A 27 17.47 -1.05 1.36
CA MET A 27 17.69 -1.21 -0.08
C MET A 27 19.03 -0.60 -0.52
N ILE A 28 19.36 0.58 -0.02
CA ILE A 28 20.62 1.28 -0.35
C ILE A 28 21.79 0.63 0.40
N VAL A 29 21.68 0.44 1.72
CA VAL A 29 22.78 -0.05 2.57
C VAL A 29 23.20 -1.46 2.16
N LEU A 30 22.25 -2.37 1.94
CA LEU A 30 22.56 -3.75 1.55
C LEU A 30 23.26 -3.81 0.19
N LYS A 31 22.96 -2.90 -0.74
CA LYS A 31 23.67 -2.84 -2.02
C LYS A 31 25.09 -2.26 -1.87
N VAL A 32 25.30 -1.31 -0.97
CA VAL A 32 26.63 -0.72 -0.71
C VAL A 32 27.57 -1.69 0.03
N VAL A 33 27.02 -2.52 0.92
CA VAL A 33 27.80 -3.46 1.75
C VAL A 33 28.11 -4.78 1.01
N ASN A 34 27.27 -5.20 0.06
CA ASN A 34 27.54 -6.37 -0.78
C ASN A 34 28.40 -5.95 -1.98
N GLU A 35 29.72 -5.90 -1.74
CA GLU A 35 30.77 -5.22 -2.53
C GLU A 35 31.04 -5.77 -3.96
N ASP A 36 30.28 -6.74 -4.48
CA ASP A 36 30.70 -7.49 -5.68
C ASP A 36 30.50 -6.77 -7.03
N ASP A 37 29.75 -5.66 -7.07
CA ASP A 37 29.64 -4.85 -8.31
C ASP A 37 29.15 -3.41 -7.98
N TYR A 38 30.07 -2.53 -7.61
CA TYR A 38 29.77 -1.19 -7.08
C TYR A 38 29.08 -0.23 -8.07
N ALA A 39 29.07 -0.56 -9.37
CA ALA A 39 28.44 0.30 -10.39
C ALA A 39 27.12 -0.26 -10.94
N ASN A 40 26.97 -1.58 -11.04
CA ASN A 40 25.78 -2.20 -11.63
C ASN A 40 24.67 -2.33 -10.58
N GLY A 41 23.55 -1.64 -10.78
CA GLY A 41 22.37 -1.73 -9.93
C GLY A 41 22.27 -0.77 -8.74
N LEU A 42 23.32 -0.02 -8.34
CA LEU A 42 23.18 0.94 -7.22
C LEU A 42 22.14 2.03 -7.54
N VAL A 43 22.18 2.55 -8.75
CA VAL A 43 21.22 3.58 -9.20
C VAL A 43 19.79 3.04 -9.21
N TYR A 44 19.60 1.78 -9.60
CA TYR A 44 18.31 1.08 -9.52
C TYR A 44 17.74 1.11 -8.09
N PHE A 45 18.54 0.69 -7.09
CA PHE A 45 18.08 0.68 -5.70
C PHE A 45 17.84 2.07 -5.12
N ILE A 46 18.62 3.08 -5.55
CA ILE A 46 18.37 4.47 -5.14
C ILE A 46 17.02 4.95 -5.67
N ILE A 47 16.71 4.69 -6.95
CA ILE A 47 15.43 5.10 -7.55
C ILE A 47 14.27 4.42 -6.81
N LEU A 48 14.34 3.10 -6.58
CA LEU A 48 13.32 2.39 -5.80
C LEU A 48 13.15 2.97 -4.39
N ALA A 49 14.26 3.19 -3.67
CA ALA A 49 14.23 3.76 -2.33
C ALA A 49 13.55 5.13 -2.30
N VAL A 50 13.76 5.98 -3.32
CA VAL A 50 13.04 7.27 -3.43
C VAL A 50 11.54 7.04 -3.59
N GLY A 51 11.11 6.11 -4.45
CA GLY A 51 9.71 5.74 -4.60
C GLY A 51 9.09 5.27 -3.28
N THR A 52 9.76 4.36 -2.58
CA THR A 52 9.36 3.85 -1.26
C THR A 52 9.27 4.96 -0.22
N LEU A 53 10.21 5.92 -0.21
CA LEU A 53 10.17 7.08 0.70
C LEU A 53 8.98 8.01 0.42
N ILE A 54 8.61 8.20 -0.84
CA ILE A 54 7.40 8.98 -1.19
C ILE A 54 6.16 8.25 -0.66
N CYS A 55 6.06 6.94 -0.85
CA CYS A 55 4.99 6.12 -0.27
C CYS A 55 4.96 6.21 1.26
N ALA A 56 6.13 6.15 1.92
CA ALA A 56 6.23 6.33 3.36
C ALA A 56 5.68 7.68 3.82
N CYS A 57 6.04 8.77 3.13
CA CYS A 57 5.51 10.11 3.40
C CYS A 57 3.99 10.19 3.26
N LEU A 58 3.42 9.52 2.25
CA LEU A 58 1.96 9.44 2.07
C LEU A 58 1.31 8.71 3.25
N TYR A 59 1.77 7.49 3.57
CA TYR A 59 1.26 6.72 4.69
C TYR A 59 1.38 7.47 6.03
N PHE A 60 2.49 8.15 6.26
CA PHE A 60 2.70 8.94 7.48
C PHE A 60 1.71 10.10 7.56
N THR A 61 1.60 10.90 6.48
CA THR A 61 0.76 12.09 6.44
C THR A 61 -0.71 11.74 6.68
N TYR A 62 -1.21 10.70 6.02
CA TYR A 62 -2.60 10.27 6.20
C TYR A 62 -2.80 9.53 7.52
N GLY A 63 -1.84 8.73 7.98
CA GLY A 63 -1.87 8.12 9.31
C GLY A 63 -1.99 9.17 10.41
N GLN A 64 -1.26 10.28 10.30
CA GLN A 64 -1.36 11.41 11.22
C GLN A 64 -2.75 12.08 11.16
N LYS A 65 -3.32 12.28 9.96
CA LYS A 65 -4.68 12.83 9.81
C LYS A 65 -5.75 11.95 10.46
N VAL A 66 -5.67 10.64 10.25
CA VAL A 66 -6.60 9.67 10.88
C VAL A 66 -6.40 9.64 12.40
N ARG A 67 -5.14 9.62 12.87
CA ARG A 67 -4.83 9.57 14.31
C ARG A 67 -5.23 10.83 15.07
N SER A 68 -5.10 12.00 14.44
CA SER A 68 -5.47 13.30 15.02
C SER A 68 -6.99 13.57 14.99
N GLY A 69 -7.78 12.70 14.34
CA GLY A 69 -9.22 12.88 14.19
C GLY A 69 -9.61 13.86 13.06
N ALA A 70 -8.67 14.30 12.23
CA ALA A 70 -9.00 15.05 11.01
C ALA A 70 -9.74 14.18 9.99
N ILE A 71 -9.59 12.85 10.09
CA ILE A 71 -10.40 11.83 9.41
C ILE A 71 -10.84 10.86 10.50
N ASP A 72 -12.10 10.89 10.89
CA ASP A 72 -12.63 10.16 12.05
C ASP A 72 -13.69 9.12 11.69
N ARG A 73 -14.52 9.39 10.68
CA ARG A 73 -15.53 8.47 10.16
C ARG A 73 -14.89 7.24 9.55
N LYS A 74 -15.41 6.06 9.88
CA LYS A 74 -14.86 4.77 9.45
C LYS A 74 -14.85 4.63 7.93
N ILE A 75 -15.93 5.05 7.27
CA ILE A 75 -16.03 5.03 5.81
C ILE A 75 -14.98 5.94 5.13
N ASP A 76 -14.68 7.09 5.73
CA ASP A 76 -13.68 8.02 5.21
C ASP A 76 -12.26 7.49 5.44
N ILE A 77 -12.02 6.77 6.54
CA ILE A 77 -10.77 6.03 6.77
C ILE A 77 -10.58 4.95 5.70
N LEU A 78 -11.64 4.19 5.36
CA LEU A 78 -11.61 3.16 4.32
C LEU A 78 -11.29 3.76 2.95
N ALA A 79 -12.05 4.79 2.55
CA ALA A 79 -11.85 5.49 1.28
C ALA A 79 -10.44 6.08 1.19
N THR A 80 -9.96 6.68 2.29
CA THR A 80 -8.61 7.23 2.38
C THR A 80 -7.55 6.14 2.20
N TYR A 81 -7.73 4.98 2.83
CA TYR A 81 -6.81 3.86 2.65
C TYR A 81 -6.71 3.42 1.19
N VAL A 82 -7.87 3.10 0.59
CA VAL A 82 -7.94 2.62 -0.78
C VAL A 82 -7.33 3.65 -1.73
N LYS A 83 -7.58 4.94 -1.48
CA LYS A 83 -6.95 6.04 -2.21
C LYS A 83 -5.43 6.00 -2.11
N ILE A 84 -4.87 5.87 -0.91
CA ILE A 84 -3.41 5.83 -0.72
C ILE A 84 -2.80 4.63 -1.42
N VAL A 85 -3.44 3.45 -1.34
CA VAL A 85 -2.98 2.25 -2.08
C VAL A 85 -2.96 2.53 -3.58
N GLY A 86 -4.02 3.13 -4.13
CA GLY A 86 -4.05 3.50 -5.55
C GLY A 86 -2.93 4.45 -5.95
N ILE A 87 -2.63 5.47 -5.13
CA ILE A 87 -1.50 6.39 -5.36
C ILE A 87 -0.17 5.64 -5.25
N ALA A 88 0.01 4.82 -4.22
CA ALA A 88 1.22 4.06 -3.97
C ALA A 88 1.52 3.09 -5.12
N THR A 89 0.50 2.40 -5.66
CA THR A 89 0.66 1.53 -6.84
C THR A 89 1.15 2.29 -8.07
N ILE A 90 0.66 3.52 -8.30
CA ILE A 90 1.12 4.36 -9.41
C ILE A 90 2.59 4.75 -9.20
N ILE A 91 2.93 5.20 -7.99
CA ILE A 91 4.30 5.60 -7.65
C ILE A 91 5.25 4.42 -7.81
N ASP A 92 4.93 3.29 -7.19
CA ASP A 92 5.74 2.08 -7.23
C ASP A 92 5.97 1.60 -8.67
N GLY A 93 4.91 1.54 -9.49
CA GLY A 93 5.03 1.17 -10.90
C GLY A 93 5.90 2.13 -11.73
N LEU A 94 5.80 3.45 -11.48
CA LEU A 94 6.62 4.45 -12.16
C LEU A 94 8.08 4.34 -11.76
N PHE A 95 8.37 4.28 -10.45
CA PHE A 95 9.74 4.21 -9.95
C PHE A 95 10.41 2.89 -10.30
N THR A 96 9.67 1.78 -10.29
CA THR A 96 10.15 0.47 -10.76
C THR A 96 10.51 0.50 -12.24
N ALA A 97 9.66 1.08 -13.10
CA ALA A 97 9.97 1.18 -14.52
C ALA A 97 11.18 2.07 -14.79
N VAL A 98 11.29 3.22 -14.11
CA VAL A 98 12.46 4.10 -14.23
C VAL A 98 13.73 3.39 -13.75
N ALA A 99 13.66 2.67 -12.62
CA ALA A 99 14.78 1.89 -12.10
C ALA A 99 15.23 0.83 -13.13
N LEU A 100 14.30 0.05 -13.67
CA LEU A 100 14.58 -1.00 -14.68
C LEU A 100 15.22 -0.41 -15.96
N ILE A 101 14.71 0.71 -16.46
CA ILE A 101 15.25 1.36 -17.67
C ILE A 101 16.69 1.84 -17.41
N VAL A 102 16.94 2.42 -16.24
CA VAL A 102 18.29 2.90 -15.87
C VAL A 102 19.28 1.76 -15.67
N ASP A 103 18.80 0.59 -15.24
CA ASP A 103 19.61 -0.62 -15.10
C ASP A 103 19.83 -1.38 -16.42
N GLY A 104 19.35 -0.84 -17.55
CA GLY A 104 19.53 -1.43 -18.88
C GLY A 104 18.60 -2.60 -19.20
N ALA A 105 17.51 -2.76 -18.45
CA ALA A 105 16.48 -3.75 -18.76
C ALA A 105 15.73 -3.42 -20.08
N ASP A 106 14.96 -4.39 -20.57
CA ASP A 106 14.11 -4.20 -21.74
C ASP A 106 13.10 -3.07 -21.51
N ILE A 107 13.25 -1.98 -22.28
CA ILE A 107 12.42 -0.78 -22.17
C ILE A 107 10.94 -1.11 -22.44
N GLY A 108 10.67 -2.04 -23.37
CA GLY A 108 9.30 -2.46 -23.69
C GLY A 108 8.62 -3.10 -22.49
N ALA A 109 9.28 -4.06 -21.84
CA ALA A 109 8.77 -4.73 -20.65
C ALA A 109 8.59 -3.75 -19.47
N ALA A 110 9.56 -2.87 -19.24
CA ALA A 110 9.49 -1.87 -18.17
C ALA A 110 8.30 -0.90 -18.36
N LEU A 111 8.11 -0.40 -19.59
CA LEU A 111 6.99 0.50 -19.91
C LEU A 111 5.63 -0.19 -19.82
N VAL A 112 5.52 -1.45 -20.27
CA VAL A 112 4.29 -2.24 -20.11
C VAL A 112 3.95 -2.40 -18.63
N GLY A 113 4.94 -2.73 -17.79
CA GLY A 113 4.77 -2.81 -16.34
C GLY A 113 4.24 -1.51 -15.73
N ALA A 114 4.84 -0.37 -16.06
CA ALA A 114 4.37 0.94 -15.59
C ALA A 114 2.94 1.26 -16.04
N VAL A 115 2.61 1.02 -17.32
CA VAL A 115 1.26 1.29 -17.85
C VAL A 115 0.22 0.43 -17.13
N VAL A 116 0.52 -0.85 -16.89
CA VAL A 116 -0.37 -1.74 -16.14
C VAL A 116 -0.57 -1.23 -14.70
N ALA A 117 0.52 -0.88 -14.01
CA ALA A 117 0.45 -0.34 -12.65
C ALA A 117 -0.36 0.96 -12.57
N ILE A 118 -0.20 1.85 -13.57
CA ILE A 118 -0.99 3.09 -13.67
C ILE A 118 -2.48 2.78 -13.84
N ILE A 119 -2.83 1.88 -14.76
CA ILE A 119 -4.23 1.49 -15.00
C ILE A 119 -4.84 0.89 -13.73
N ILE A 120 -4.13 -0.02 -13.06
CA ILE A 120 -4.58 -0.63 -11.80
C ILE A 120 -4.76 0.45 -10.73
N GLY A 121 -3.78 1.34 -10.55
CA GLY A 121 -3.86 2.43 -9.60
C GLY A 121 -5.04 3.38 -9.86
N LEU A 122 -5.31 3.72 -11.13
CA LEU A 122 -6.47 4.53 -11.51
C LEU A 122 -7.80 3.82 -11.19
N ILE A 123 -7.90 2.50 -11.41
CA ILE A 123 -9.07 1.71 -11.03
C ILE A 123 -9.27 1.75 -9.51
N ILE A 124 -8.20 1.59 -8.73
CA ILE A 124 -8.25 1.66 -7.26
C ILE A 124 -8.69 3.06 -6.80
N LEU A 125 -8.17 4.12 -7.43
CA LEU A 125 -8.60 5.50 -7.14
C LEU A 125 -10.06 5.75 -7.47
N PHE A 126 -10.56 5.18 -8.56
CA PHE A 126 -11.98 5.22 -8.90
C PHE A 126 -12.82 4.53 -7.83
N ILE A 127 -12.42 3.32 -7.40
CA ILE A 127 -13.07 2.61 -6.28
C ILE A 127 -13.06 3.47 -5.02
N ALA A 128 -11.93 4.08 -4.66
CA ALA A 128 -11.82 4.95 -3.49
C ALA A 128 -12.81 6.12 -3.51
N SER A 129 -13.01 6.74 -4.69
CA SER A 129 -13.98 7.82 -4.86
C SER A 129 -15.45 7.36 -4.78
N LYS A 130 -15.70 6.07 -4.94
CA LYS A 130 -17.04 5.48 -4.81
C LYS A 130 -17.40 5.14 -3.38
N ILE A 131 -16.43 4.70 -2.57
CA ILE A 131 -16.66 4.29 -1.18
C ILE A 131 -17.32 5.40 -0.34
N ASN A 132 -17.01 6.68 -0.60
CA ASN A 132 -17.53 7.79 0.19
C ASN A 132 -18.33 8.82 -0.65
N ASP A 133 -18.94 8.41 -1.76
CA ASP A 133 -19.78 9.32 -2.58
C ASP A 133 -21.17 9.60 -1.97
N GLY A 134 -21.48 8.97 -0.82
CA GLY A 134 -22.72 9.16 -0.06
C GLY A 134 -23.94 8.51 -0.71
N LYS A 135 -23.76 7.70 -1.76
CA LYS A 135 -24.83 6.96 -2.42
C LYS A 135 -24.76 5.49 -2.04
N GLN A 136 -25.94 4.86 -2.00
CA GLN A 136 -26.07 3.43 -1.81
C GLN A 136 -26.63 2.83 -3.10
N THR A 137 -25.73 2.31 -3.92
CA THR A 137 -26.04 1.68 -5.20
C THR A 137 -25.70 0.20 -5.18
N ILE A 138 -26.19 -0.55 -6.16
CA ILE A 138 -25.76 -1.94 -6.39
C ILE A 138 -24.24 -2.01 -6.61
N GLY A 139 -23.66 -0.96 -7.21
CA GLY A 139 -22.21 -0.84 -7.40
C GLY A 139 -21.44 -0.82 -6.08
N ASP A 140 -21.96 -0.15 -5.05
CA ASP A 140 -21.25 -0.01 -3.77
C ASP A 140 -21.25 -1.34 -3.00
N LYS A 141 -22.34 -2.10 -3.06
CA LYS A 141 -22.39 -3.48 -2.55
C LYS A 141 -21.35 -4.36 -3.24
N LEU A 142 -21.23 -4.26 -4.56
CA LEU A 142 -20.25 -5.02 -5.33
C LEU A 142 -18.82 -4.61 -4.96
N ILE A 143 -18.56 -3.31 -4.81
CA ILE A 143 -17.28 -2.77 -4.36
C ILE A 143 -16.93 -3.33 -2.98
N TRP A 144 -17.87 -3.34 -2.03
CA TRP A 144 -17.66 -3.90 -0.70
C TRP A 144 -17.23 -5.38 -0.76
N ILE A 145 -17.92 -6.20 -1.55
CA ILE A 145 -17.59 -7.63 -1.73
C ILE A 145 -16.19 -7.78 -2.33
N ILE A 146 -15.88 -7.01 -3.39
CA ILE A 146 -14.57 -7.07 -4.05
C ILE A 146 -13.46 -6.66 -3.08
N LEU A 147 -13.63 -5.56 -2.34
CA LEU A 147 -12.64 -5.09 -1.36
C LEU A 147 -12.42 -6.13 -0.26
N LEU A 148 -13.49 -6.76 0.24
CA LEU A 148 -13.38 -7.80 1.25
C LEU A 148 -12.55 -8.98 0.73
N ILE A 149 -12.87 -9.48 -0.46
CA ILE A 149 -12.14 -10.58 -1.09
C ILE A 149 -10.68 -10.19 -1.30
N VAL A 150 -10.42 -9.01 -1.86
CA VAL A 150 -9.07 -8.51 -2.12
C VAL A 150 -8.29 -8.39 -0.82
N PHE A 151 -8.82 -7.78 0.24
CA PHE A 151 -8.08 -7.65 1.50
C PHE A 151 -7.81 -9.00 2.16
N VAL A 152 -8.74 -9.96 2.10
CA VAL A 152 -8.48 -11.32 2.60
C VAL A 152 -7.37 -12.00 1.80
N ILE A 153 -7.39 -11.91 0.47
CA ILE A 153 -6.31 -12.43 -0.39
C ILE A 153 -4.99 -11.75 -0.04
N MET A 154 -4.99 -10.43 0.13
CA MET A 154 -3.78 -9.67 0.45
C MET A 154 -3.23 -10.03 1.83
N ILE A 155 -4.07 -10.33 2.83
CA ILE A 155 -3.59 -10.90 4.10
C ILE A 155 -2.84 -12.21 3.84
N LEU A 156 -3.39 -13.12 3.03
CA LEU A 156 -2.74 -14.39 2.71
C LEU A 156 -1.42 -14.19 1.96
N VAL A 157 -1.38 -13.27 0.99
CA VAL A 157 -0.16 -12.90 0.27
C VAL A 157 0.87 -12.35 1.24
N SER A 158 0.50 -11.42 2.12
CA SER A 158 1.42 -10.84 3.10
C SER A 158 1.90 -11.85 4.15
N VAL A 159 1.08 -12.84 4.54
CA VAL A 159 1.53 -13.97 5.35
C VAL A 159 2.53 -14.83 4.60
N ALA A 160 2.25 -15.16 3.33
CA ALA A 160 3.18 -15.92 2.50
C ALA A 160 4.50 -15.16 2.33
N GLU A 161 4.46 -13.85 2.13
CA GLU A 161 5.64 -12.99 2.04
C GLU A 161 6.41 -12.92 3.36
N ALA A 162 5.72 -12.78 4.49
CA ALA A 162 6.35 -12.78 5.82
C ALA A 162 6.98 -14.12 6.20
N VAL A 163 6.50 -15.24 5.64
CA VAL A 163 7.01 -16.60 5.96
C VAL A 163 8.02 -17.09 4.93
N LEU A 164 7.69 -16.98 3.64
CA LEU A 164 8.52 -17.47 2.53
C LEU A 164 9.53 -16.42 2.05
N GLY A 165 9.16 -15.15 2.12
CA GLY A 165 10.01 -14.00 1.77
C GLY A 165 10.96 -13.56 2.89
N ALA A 166 10.84 -14.14 4.09
CA ALA A 166 11.73 -13.91 5.24
C ALA A 166 13.21 -14.26 5.00
N ILE A 167 13.53 -14.84 3.84
CA ILE A 167 14.90 -14.96 3.33
C ILE A 167 15.55 -13.56 3.20
N THR A 168 14.74 -12.51 2.97
CA THR A 168 15.19 -11.11 2.98
C THR A 168 14.50 -10.32 4.09
N ILE A 169 15.24 -9.42 4.73
CA ILE A 169 14.68 -8.53 5.76
C ILE A 169 13.58 -7.63 5.16
N ILE A 170 13.72 -7.24 3.89
CA ILE A 170 12.74 -6.39 3.19
C ILE A 170 11.41 -7.14 3.04
N GLY A 171 11.42 -8.37 2.52
CA GLY A 171 10.19 -9.17 2.39
C GLY A 171 9.51 -9.47 3.74
N LEU A 172 10.29 -9.66 4.80
CA LEU A 172 9.72 -9.80 6.15
C LEU A 172 8.98 -8.52 6.59
N ILE A 173 9.60 -7.35 6.36
CA ILE A 173 9.01 -6.05 6.73
C ILE A 173 7.72 -5.80 5.93
N ASP A 174 7.76 -6.01 4.62
CA ASP A 174 6.61 -5.79 3.73
C ASP A 174 5.45 -6.74 4.06
N GLY A 175 5.75 -8.01 4.34
CA GLY A 175 4.76 -8.98 4.80
C GLY A 175 4.11 -8.57 6.12
N ILE A 176 4.88 -8.11 7.12
CA ILE A 176 4.32 -7.63 8.39
C ILE A 176 3.45 -6.38 8.18
N CYS A 177 3.91 -5.41 7.38
CA CYS A 177 3.14 -4.22 7.01
C CYS A 177 1.78 -4.61 6.42
N GLY A 178 1.78 -5.49 5.44
CA GLY A 178 0.57 -5.93 4.75
C GLY A 178 -0.39 -6.63 5.70
N ILE A 179 0.09 -7.57 6.54
CA ILE A 179 -0.75 -8.25 7.53
C ILE A 179 -1.47 -7.25 8.44
N ILE A 180 -0.73 -6.28 8.98
CA ILE A 180 -1.30 -5.27 9.89
C ILE A 180 -2.38 -4.47 9.16
N ILE A 181 -2.05 -3.88 8.02
CA ILE A 181 -2.99 -2.99 7.33
C ILE A 181 -4.22 -3.73 6.83
N TYR A 182 -4.05 -4.83 6.10
CA TYR A 182 -5.17 -5.51 5.49
C TYR A 182 -6.09 -6.11 6.55
N SER A 183 -5.55 -6.54 7.71
CA SER A 183 -6.37 -6.92 8.86
C SER A 183 -7.22 -5.76 9.38
N PHE A 184 -6.62 -4.57 9.54
CA PHE A 184 -7.38 -3.38 9.93
C PHE A 184 -8.48 -3.02 8.92
N MET A 185 -8.22 -3.20 7.62
CA MET A 185 -9.18 -2.87 6.57
C MET A 185 -10.32 -3.90 6.46
N VAL A 186 -10.04 -5.18 6.69
CA VAL A 186 -11.10 -6.20 6.83
C VAL A 186 -11.98 -5.86 8.03
N LEU A 187 -11.38 -5.56 9.19
CA LEU A 187 -12.12 -5.18 10.39
C LEU A 187 -12.99 -3.92 10.17
N LEU A 188 -12.49 -2.97 9.39
CA LEU A 188 -13.22 -1.76 9.02
C LEU A 188 -14.39 -2.07 8.08
N LEU A 189 -14.20 -2.91 7.06
CA LEU A 189 -15.24 -3.30 6.12
C LEU A 189 -16.41 -4.04 6.77
N ILE A 190 -16.12 -4.92 7.74
CA ILE A 190 -17.17 -5.71 8.41
C ILE A 190 -17.89 -4.94 9.53
N ASP A 191 -17.45 -3.71 9.83
CA ASP A 191 -18.12 -2.86 10.81
C ASP A 191 -19.51 -2.44 10.30
N GLU A 192 -20.52 -2.47 11.19
CA GLU A 192 -21.91 -2.19 10.81
C GLU A 192 -22.10 -0.77 10.27
N GLU A 193 -21.30 0.20 10.74
CA GLU A 193 -21.32 1.57 10.20
C GLU A 193 -20.92 1.59 8.72
N VAL A 194 -19.84 0.89 8.37
CA VAL A 194 -19.31 0.83 7.00
C VAL A 194 -20.22 0.00 6.10
N LYS A 195 -20.72 -1.14 6.59
CA LYS A 195 -21.70 -1.96 5.86
C LYS A 195 -22.95 -1.17 5.51
N SER A 196 -23.50 -0.46 6.49
CA SER A 196 -24.69 0.38 6.29
C SER A 196 -24.43 1.48 5.26
N GLU A 197 -23.30 2.18 5.33
CA GLU A 197 -22.94 3.23 4.36
C GLU A 197 -22.73 2.67 2.94
N MET A 198 -22.29 1.42 2.81
CA MET A 198 -22.13 0.73 1.51
C MET A 198 -23.39 -0.06 1.07
N GLY A 199 -24.47 0.00 1.84
CA GLY A 199 -25.77 -0.61 1.52
C GLY A 199 -25.82 -2.15 1.71
N ILE A 200 -24.95 -2.73 2.52
CA ILE A 200 -24.97 -4.14 2.93
C ILE A 200 -25.83 -4.32 4.17
#